data_AF-A0A8H7FF46-F1
#
_entry.id   AF-A0A8H7FF46-F1
#
_cell.length_a   1.000
_cell.length_b   1.000
_cell.length_c   1.000
_cell.angle_alpha   90.00
_cell.angle_beta   90.00
_cell.angle_gamma   90.00
#
_symmetry.space_group_name_H-M   'P 1'
#
loop_
_entity.id
_entity.type
_entity.pdbx_description
1 polymer ?
#
loop_
_entity_poly.entity_id
_entity_poly.type
_entity_poly.pdbx_seq_one_letter_code
_entity_poly.pdbx_strand_id
1 'polypeptide(L)'
;MCFAANKRVYHEMHYDSNTGHKAGRRVAAGCPTRNRCNTHPPTAARTTCDEYPFASTHGVGKGGWYSNTGATNRCVSRAECNSQGGSLSAFYQSFRQVDQTAFGVVLINYGNLPFCTNVHQPSDGQFATGVRPPYRRDVELPERASDTISAADNEYKTASNRTVLSLTGPLAVGEKIFIPNESWQTNPQAAAVLAQDISLDGPNDDCTGRAAQIEAAGKLSVGELGVYDTIVQAV
;
A
#
# COMPACT_ATOMS: atom_id res chain seq x y z
N MET A 1 -1.52 0.65 -8.53
CA MET A 1 -1.70 1.84 -7.65
C MET A 1 -1.99 3.12 -8.41
N CYS A 2 -1.25 3.50 -9.46
CA CYS A 2 -1.48 4.77 -10.20
C CYS A 2 -2.92 4.99 -10.67
N PHE A 3 -3.57 3.94 -11.21
CA PHE A 3 -4.99 4.02 -11.57
C PHE A 3 -5.89 4.40 -10.39
N ALA A 4 -5.65 3.77 -9.23
CA ALA A 4 -6.41 4.06 -8.01
C ALA A 4 -6.12 5.49 -7.52
N ALA A 5 -4.85 5.89 -7.42
CA ALA A 5 -4.44 7.23 -7.01
C ALA A 5 -5.01 8.33 -7.93
N ASN A 6 -5.08 8.08 -9.24
CA ASN A 6 -5.67 9.02 -10.21
C ASN A 6 -7.18 9.23 -10.05
N LYS A 7 -7.88 8.43 -9.23
CA LYS A 7 -9.26 8.75 -8.86
C LYS A 7 -9.36 9.99 -7.98
N ARG A 8 -8.25 10.49 -7.40
CA ARG A 8 -8.16 11.73 -6.60
C ARG A 8 -9.13 11.78 -5.41
N VAL A 9 -9.47 10.62 -4.88
CA VAL A 9 -10.33 10.43 -3.70
C VAL A 9 -9.56 9.80 -2.53
N TYR A 10 -8.25 9.59 -2.71
CA TYR A 10 -7.37 8.97 -1.74
C TYR A 10 -6.34 9.99 -1.28
N HIS A 11 -6.29 10.23 0.03
CA HIS A 11 -5.41 11.19 0.68
C HIS A 11 -4.37 10.46 1.54
N GLU A 12 -3.68 11.20 2.41
CA GLU A 12 -2.80 10.67 3.45
C GLU A 12 -3.48 9.55 4.25
N MET A 13 -2.70 8.51 4.51
CA MET A 13 -3.13 7.24 5.07
C MET A 13 -2.65 7.12 6.50
N HIS A 14 -3.45 6.51 7.37
CA HIS A 14 -3.03 6.25 8.74
C HIS A 14 -2.91 4.75 8.95
N TYR A 15 -1.82 4.31 9.58
CA TYR A 15 -1.64 2.90 9.92
C TYR A 15 -2.68 2.49 10.97
N ASP A 16 -3.34 1.34 10.75
CA ASP A 16 -4.20 0.71 11.73
C ASP A 16 -3.50 -0.51 12.33
N SER A 17 -3.10 -0.40 13.59
CA SER A 17 -2.50 -1.52 14.30
C SER A 17 -3.53 -2.61 14.66
N ASN A 18 -4.83 -2.30 14.64
CA ASN A 18 -5.89 -3.26 14.92
C ASN A 18 -6.15 -4.16 13.70
N THR A 19 -5.54 -5.35 13.72
CA THR A 19 -5.68 -6.36 12.68
C THR A 19 -7.11 -6.88 12.52
N GLY A 20 -7.97 -6.76 13.56
CA GLY A 20 -9.38 -7.14 13.51
C GLY A 20 -10.20 -6.33 12.50
N HIS A 21 -9.77 -5.12 12.15
CA HIS A 21 -10.45 -4.30 11.14
C HIS A 21 -10.12 -4.71 9.69
N LYS A 22 -8.99 -5.42 9.47
CA LYS A 22 -8.49 -5.73 8.13
C LYS A 22 -9.48 -6.57 7.33
N ALA A 23 -10.03 -7.63 7.93
CA ALA A 23 -10.97 -8.52 7.26
C ALA A 23 -12.23 -7.78 6.76
N GLY A 24 -12.83 -6.93 7.60
CA GLY A 24 -13.99 -6.13 7.22
C GLY A 24 -13.67 -5.13 6.10
N ARG A 25 -12.48 -4.53 6.10
CA ARG A 25 -12.02 -3.64 5.03
C ARG A 25 -11.76 -4.38 3.73
N ARG A 26 -11.17 -5.58 3.77
CA ARG A 26 -10.98 -6.45 2.60
C ARG A 26 -12.31 -6.86 1.97
N VAL A 27 -13.28 -7.29 2.77
CA VAL A 27 -14.63 -7.60 2.31
C VAL A 27 -15.24 -6.38 1.59
N ALA A 28 -15.15 -5.20 2.22
CA ALA A 28 -15.68 -3.98 1.63
C ALA A 28 -14.92 -3.56 0.37
N ALA A 29 -13.60 -3.75 0.32
CA ALA A 29 -12.79 -3.51 -0.86
C ALA A 29 -13.15 -4.44 -2.03
N GLY A 30 -13.94 -5.50 -1.82
CA GLY A 30 -14.21 -6.53 -2.83
C GLY A 30 -13.16 -7.63 -2.89
N CYS A 31 -12.33 -7.74 -1.84
CA CYS A 31 -11.30 -8.77 -1.66
C CYS A 31 -11.57 -9.74 -0.48
N PRO A 32 -12.80 -10.28 -0.28
CA PRO A 32 -13.00 -11.38 0.68
C PRO A 32 -12.25 -12.65 0.25
N THR A 33 -12.17 -13.66 1.13
CA THR A 33 -11.53 -14.97 0.84
C THR A 33 -12.01 -15.59 -0.47
N ARG A 34 -13.29 -15.44 -0.83
CA ARG A 34 -13.82 -15.84 -2.13
C ARG A 34 -14.22 -14.60 -2.92
N ASN A 35 -13.43 -14.23 -3.93
CA ASN A 35 -13.60 -13.01 -4.70
C ASN A 35 -13.41 -13.25 -6.21
N ARG A 36 -13.58 -12.19 -7.02
CA ARG A 36 -13.45 -12.30 -8.48
C ARG A 36 -12.08 -12.82 -8.95
N CYS A 37 -11.01 -12.52 -8.22
CA CYS A 37 -9.65 -12.89 -8.61
C CYS A 37 -9.37 -14.38 -8.42
N ASN A 38 -9.98 -15.04 -7.43
CA ASN A 38 -9.79 -16.48 -7.22
C ASN A 38 -10.94 -17.34 -7.75
N THR A 39 -12.12 -16.77 -8.00
CA THR A 39 -13.25 -17.50 -8.63
C THR A 39 -13.27 -17.39 -10.14
N HIS A 40 -12.95 -16.21 -10.69
CA HIS A 40 -12.99 -15.92 -12.11
C HIS A 40 -11.78 -15.03 -12.49
N PRO A 41 -10.54 -15.53 -12.29
CA PRO A 41 -9.35 -14.75 -12.56
C PRO A 41 -9.32 -14.26 -14.01
N PRO A 42 -8.85 -13.02 -14.27
CA PRO A 42 -8.69 -12.53 -15.65
C PRO A 42 -7.65 -13.35 -16.43
N THR A 43 -6.67 -13.92 -15.73
CA THR A 43 -5.66 -14.83 -16.27
C THR A 43 -5.27 -15.83 -15.19
N ALA A 44 -4.81 -17.03 -15.55
CA ALA A 44 -4.38 -18.04 -14.59
C ALA A 44 -3.27 -17.56 -13.62
N ALA A 45 -2.49 -16.54 -14.00
CA ALA A 45 -1.44 -15.97 -13.16
C ALA A 45 -1.92 -14.86 -12.19
N ARG A 46 -3.13 -14.32 -12.36
CA ARG A 46 -3.65 -13.16 -11.61
C ARG A 46 -4.78 -13.59 -10.66
N THR A 47 -4.41 -14.34 -9.63
CA THR A 47 -5.36 -15.03 -8.75
C THR A 47 -5.65 -14.31 -7.45
N THR A 48 -4.84 -13.32 -7.06
CA THR A 48 -4.93 -12.67 -5.76
C THR A 48 -5.54 -11.28 -5.89
N CYS A 49 -6.20 -10.78 -4.84
CA CYS A 49 -6.88 -9.48 -4.82
C CYS A 49 -6.01 -8.45 -4.10
N ASP A 50 -5.57 -7.44 -4.84
CA ASP A 50 -4.80 -6.28 -4.37
C ASP A 50 -5.74 -5.08 -4.23
N GLU A 51 -5.63 -4.34 -3.13
CA GLU A 51 -6.45 -3.19 -2.83
C GLU A 51 -5.61 -1.93 -2.54
N TYR A 52 -6.07 -0.82 -3.11
CA TYR A 52 -5.63 0.51 -2.76
C TYR A 52 -6.87 1.38 -2.56
N PRO A 53 -7.16 1.88 -1.36
CA PRO A 53 -6.41 1.82 -0.09
C PRO A 53 -6.07 0.43 0.43
N PHE A 54 -4.99 0.31 1.21
CA PHE A 54 -4.66 -0.94 1.89
C PHE A 54 -5.71 -1.26 2.97
N ALA A 55 -5.91 -2.54 3.29
CA ALA A 55 -6.78 -2.91 4.42
C ALA A 55 -6.15 -2.62 5.80
N SER A 56 -4.81 -2.50 5.84
CA SER A 56 -4.00 -2.26 7.04
C SER A 56 -4.02 -0.81 7.53
N THR A 57 -4.92 0.00 6.99
CA THR A 57 -4.84 1.44 7.10
C THR A 57 -6.26 2.02 7.16
N HIS A 58 -6.41 3.23 7.72
CA HIS A 58 -7.69 3.92 7.82
C HIS A 58 -7.56 5.40 7.43
N GLY A 59 -8.70 5.99 7.06
CA GLY A 59 -8.83 7.42 6.82
C GLY A 59 -9.22 8.16 8.09
N VAL A 60 -9.16 9.48 8.03
CA VAL A 60 -9.54 10.40 9.10
C VAL A 60 -10.70 11.29 8.63
N GLY A 61 -11.63 11.65 9.53
CA GLY A 61 -12.76 12.54 9.29
C GLY A 61 -13.99 11.96 8.55
N LYS A 62 -15.07 12.75 8.43
CA LYS A 62 -16.33 12.38 7.75
C LYS A 62 -16.16 12.09 6.24
N GLY A 63 -15.07 12.59 5.65
CA GLY A 63 -14.60 12.29 4.29
C GLY A 63 -13.54 11.17 4.21
N GLY A 64 -13.16 10.53 5.31
CA GLY A 64 -12.07 9.57 5.38
C GLY A 64 -12.19 8.37 4.43
N TRP A 65 -11.18 8.23 3.56
CA TRP A 65 -10.65 7.15 2.70
C TRP A 65 -11.53 6.05 2.09
N TYR A 66 -12.60 5.66 2.77
CA TYR A 66 -13.66 4.82 2.26
C TYR A 66 -15.03 5.51 2.27
N SER A 67 -15.08 6.79 2.62
CA SER A 67 -16.30 7.44 3.09
C SER A 67 -17.44 7.42 2.06
N ASN A 68 -17.15 7.39 0.75
CA ASN A 68 -18.19 7.30 -0.28
C ASN A 68 -17.86 6.44 -1.53
N THR A 69 -16.59 6.14 -1.82
CA THR A 69 -16.19 5.48 -3.08
C THR A 69 -15.62 4.07 -2.93
N GLY A 70 -15.37 3.56 -1.72
CA GLY A 70 -14.73 2.25 -1.53
C GLY A 70 -13.27 2.18 -2.01
N ALA A 71 -12.60 1.05 -1.74
CA ALA A 71 -11.25 0.81 -2.24
C ALA A 71 -11.25 0.41 -3.71
N THR A 72 -10.21 0.78 -4.44
CA THR A 72 -9.95 0.25 -5.78
C THR A 72 -9.22 -1.07 -5.63
N ASN A 73 -9.77 -2.13 -6.22
CA ASN A 73 -9.11 -3.43 -6.25
C ASN A 73 -8.75 -3.86 -7.67
N ARG A 74 -7.76 -4.74 -7.79
CA ARG A 74 -7.40 -5.44 -9.03
C ARG A 74 -6.89 -6.84 -8.74
N CYS A 75 -6.94 -7.70 -9.75
CA CYS A 75 -6.35 -9.03 -9.65
C CYS A 75 -4.87 -8.99 -10.05
N VAL A 76 -4.01 -9.54 -9.20
CA VAL A 76 -2.56 -9.53 -9.34
C VAL A 76 -1.99 -10.94 -9.16
N SER A 77 -0.71 -11.10 -9.48
CA SER A 77 -0.04 -12.37 -9.22
C SER A 77 0.28 -12.54 -7.74
N ARG A 78 0.35 -13.79 -7.26
CA ARG A 78 0.74 -14.08 -5.88
C ARG A 78 2.14 -13.54 -5.56
N ALA A 79 3.06 -13.56 -6.53
CA ALA A 79 4.40 -13.00 -6.36
C ALA A 79 4.37 -11.48 -6.13
N GLU A 80 3.61 -10.75 -6.95
CA GLU A 80 3.43 -9.29 -6.82
C GLU A 80 2.76 -8.92 -5.50
N CYS A 81 1.70 -9.64 -5.14
CA CYS A 81 0.97 -9.52 -3.88
C CYS A 81 1.89 -9.72 -2.66
N ASN A 82 2.70 -10.78 -2.65
CA ASN A 82 3.62 -11.09 -1.56
C ASN A 82 4.76 -10.06 -1.45
N SER A 83 5.29 -9.60 -2.58
CA SER A 83 6.32 -8.57 -2.63
C SER A 83 5.81 -7.26 -2.04
N GLN A 84 4.64 -6.79 -2.47
CA GLN A 84 4.02 -5.58 -1.93
C GLN A 84 3.71 -5.71 -0.44
N GLY A 85 3.14 -6.85 -0.02
CA GLY A 85 2.86 -7.13 1.39
C GLY A 85 4.12 -7.12 2.25
N GLY A 86 5.23 -7.66 1.73
CA GLY A 86 6.54 -7.63 2.38
C GLY A 86 7.09 -6.21 2.54
N SER A 87 7.01 -5.39 1.48
CA SER A 87 7.41 -3.98 1.54
C SER A 87 6.58 -3.19 2.55
N LEU A 88 5.26 -3.42 2.62
CA LEU A 88 4.39 -2.79 3.61
C LEU A 88 4.72 -3.22 5.03
N SER A 89 4.98 -4.51 5.28
CA SER A 89 5.42 -5.00 6.59
C SER A 89 6.71 -4.33 7.05
N ALA A 90 7.71 -4.24 6.17
CA ALA A 90 8.97 -3.57 6.48
C ALA A 90 8.77 -2.08 6.77
N PHE A 91 7.93 -1.42 5.97
CA PHE A 91 7.57 -0.03 6.19
C PHE A 91 6.86 0.19 7.54
N TYR A 92 5.84 -0.61 7.86
CA TYR A 92 5.14 -0.49 9.14
C TYR A 92 6.05 -0.75 10.34
N GLN A 93 6.98 -1.67 10.19
CA GLN A 93 7.97 -1.94 11.22
C GLN A 93 9.00 -0.82 11.37
N SER A 94 9.28 -0.03 10.33
CA SER A 94 10.23 1.08 10.40
C SER A 94 9.83 2.16 11.41
N PHE A 95 8.53 2.31 11.66
CA PHE A 95 7.96 3.16 12.71
C PHE A 95 7.35 2.35 13.88
N ARG A 96 7.76 1.09 14.05
CA ARG A 96 7.34 0.18 15.13
C ARG A 96 5.83 -0.04 15.21
N GLN A 97 5.14 0.03 14.07
CA GLN A 97 3.70 -0.23 13.97
C GLN A 97 2.87 0.65 14.91
N VAL A 98 3.33 1.88 15.17
CA VAL A 98 2.60 2.87 15.96
C VAL A 98 1.30 3.20 15.23
N ASP A 99 0.19 2.93 15.90
CA ASP A 99 -1.16 3.22 15.42
C ASP A 99 -1.34 4.72 15.10
N GLN A 100 -2.21 5.06 14.16
CA GLN A 100 -2.43 6.44 13.70
C GLN A 100 -1.21 7.10 13.04
N THR A 101 -0.10 6.39 12.81
CA THR A 101 1.04 6.98 12.07
C THR A 101 0.58 7.34 10.67
N ALA A 102 0.64 8.64 10.34
CA ALA A 102 0.29 9.18 9.04
C ALA A 102 1.42 8.93 8.03
N PHE A 103 1.06 8.55 6.81
CA PHE A 103 2.02 8.34 5.73
C PHE A 103 1.40 8.50 4.33
N GLY A 104 2.29 8.78 3.38
CA GLY A 104 1.99 8.79 1.95
C GLY A 104 2.54 7.56 1.22
N VAL A 105 2.10 7.36 -0.03
CA VAL A 105 2.73 6.41 -0.95
C VAL A 105 3.44 7.17 -2.05
N VAL A 106 4.69 6.77 -2.29
CA VAL A 106 5.47 7.20 -3.45
C VAL A 106 5.78 6.00 -4.33
N LEU A 107 5.96 6.24 -5.63
CA LEU A 107 6.48 5.26 -6.57
C LEU A 107 7.88 5.66 -7.01
N ILE A 108 8.83 4.74 -6.88
CA ILE A 108 10.14 4.83 -7.52
C ILE A 108 10.09 4.13 -8.88
N ASN A 109 10.93 4.54 -9.82
CA ASN A 109 11.10 3.88 -11.13
C ASN A 109 9.79 3.70 -11.95
N TYR A 110 8.81 4.58 -11.75
CA TYR A 110 7.49 4.49 -12.42
C TYR A 110 7.53 4.82 -13.92
N GLY A 111 8.66 5.29 -14.46
CA GLY A 111 8.79 5.65 -15.88
C GLY A 111 8.42 4.54 -16.87
N ASN A 112 8.51 3.27 -16.43
CA ASN A 112 8.12 2.10 -17.22
C ASN A 112 6.64 1.71 -17.07
N LEU A 113 5.84 2.49 -16.35
CA LEU A 113 4.42 2.25 -16.11
C LEU A 113 3.59 3.27 -16.90
N PRO A 114 3.08 2.93 -18.10
CA PRO A 114 2.45 3.90 -19.01
C PRO A 114 1.33 4.73 -18.38
N PHE A 115 0.47 4.10 -17.56
CA PHE A 115 -0.61 4.82 -16.89
C PHE A 115 -0.10 5.82 -15.84
N CYS A 116 1.04 5.53 -15.19
CA CYS A 116 1.63 6.42 -14.19
C CYS A 116 2.26 7.65 -14.83
N THR A 117 2.80 7.51 -16.04
CA THR A 117 3.42 8.62 -16.79
C THR A 117 2.39 9.43 -17.58
N ASN A 118 1.31 8.79 -18.03
CA ASN A 118 0.23 9.45 -18.76
C ASN A 118 -1.11 8.73 -18.49
N VAL A 119 -2.03 9.46 -17.83
CA VAL A 119 -3.36 8.94 -17.44
C VAL A 119 -4.29 8.62 -18.62
N HIS A 120 -3.93 9.03 -19.84
CA HIS A 120 -4.64 8.69 -21.07
C HIS A 120 -4.16 7.36 -21.69
N GLN A 121 -3.08 6.77 -21.17
CA GLN A 121 -2.64 5.45 -21.59
C GLN A 121 -3.53 4.35 -20.99
N PRO A 122 -3.62 3.18 -21.63
CA PRO A 122 -4.32 2.04 -21.06
C PRO A 122 -3.75 1.66 -19.69
N SER A 123 -4.64 1.33 -18.74
CA SER A 123 -4.23 0.74 -17.48
C SER A 123 -3.86 -0.74 -17.68
N ASP A 124 -3.06 -1.27 -16.76
CA ASP A 124 -2.49 -2.63 -16.83
C ASP A 124 -3.43 -3.72 -16.27
N GLY A 125 -4.67 -3.36 -15.90
CA GLY A 125 -5.50 -4.22 -15.07
C GLY A 125 -7.00 -3.99 -15.17
N GLN A 126 -7.75 -5.02 -14.81
CA GLN A 126 -9.19 -4.97 -14.66
C GLN A 126 -9.53 -4.41 -13.26
N PHE A 127 -9.61 -3.10 -13.14
CA PHE A 127 -9.93 -2.46 -11.88
C PHE A 127 -11.41 -2.60 -11.54
N ALA A 128 -11.72 -2.80 -10.26
CA ALA A 128 -13.06 -2.67 -9.71
C ALA A 128 -13.01 -1.75 -8.49
N THR A 129 -14.19 -1.31 -8.08
CA THR A 129 -14.36 -0.45 -6.93
C THR A 129 -15.22 -1.20 -5.92
N GLY A 130 -14.70 -1.32 -4.70
CA GLY A 130 -15.43 -1.90 -3.58
C GLY A 130 -16.54 -1.00 -3.07
N VAL A 131 -17.15 -1.43 -1.99
CA VAL A 131 -18.14 -0.68 -1.22
C VAL A 131 -17.51 -0.04 0.02
N ARG A 132 -18.33 0.66 0.79
CA ARG A 132 -17.95 1.27 2.06
C ARG A 132 -17.76 0.20 3.17
N PRO A 133 -16.73 0.28 4.03
CA PRO A 133 -16.43 -0.69 5.06
C PRO A 133 -17.31 -0.55 6.30
N PRO A 134 -17.54 -1.66 7.02
CA PRO A 134 -18.44 -1.71 8.17
C PRO A 134 -17.87 -1.03 9.43
N TYR A 135 -16.55 -0.87 9.56
CA TYR A 135 -15.90 -0.27 10.75
C TYR A 135 -15.06 0.95 10.36
N ARG A 136 -15.58 2.16 10.65
CA ARG A 136 -14.80 3.40 10.56
C ARG A 136 -14.15 3.71 11.89
N ARG A 137 -12.87 4.11 11.86
CA ARG A 137 -12.24 4.81 12.97
C ARG A 137 -12.34 6.30 12.67
N ASP A 138 -13.49 6.88 12.98
CA ASP A 138 -13.77 8.30 12.74
C ASP A 138 -13.03 9.14 13.79
N VAL A 139 -11.73 9.38 13.59
CA VAL A 139 -11.04 10.46 14.29
C VAL A 139 -11.31 11.74 13.51
N GLU A 140 -11.98 12.70 14.13
CA GLU A 140 -12.12 14.05 13.57
C GLU A 140 -10.75 14.73 13.57
N LEU A 141 -10.13 14.78 12.39
CA LEU A 141 -9.00 15.68 12.11
C LEU A 141 -9.51 16.85 11.26
N PRO A 142 -8.87 18.03 11.35
CA PRO A 142 -9.27 19.19 10.56
C PRO A 142 -9.29 18.86 9.07
N GLU A 143 -10.32 19.35 8.37
CA GLU A 143 -10.45 19.20 6.92
C GLU A 143 -9.19 19.75 6.24
N ARG A 144 -8.39 18.88 5.63
CA ARG A 144 -7.34 19.31 4.72
C ARG A 144 -8.03 19.76 3.44
N ALA A 145 -7.75 20.99 3.01
CA ALA A 145 -8.26 21.52 1.75
C ALA A 145 -8.02 20.50 0.64
N SER A 146 -9.04 20.27 -0.17
CA SER A 146 -9.00 19.38 -1.34
C SER A 146 -8.11 20.04 -2.40
N ASP A 147 -6.81 20.03 -2.17
CA ASP A 147 -5.87 20.52 -3.16
C ASP A 147 -5.72 19.47 -4.24
N THR A 148 -6.14 19.87 -5.43
CA THR A 148 -6.15 19.06 -6.65
C THR A 148 -4.71 18.63 -6.99
N ILE A 149 -4.40 17.35 -6.78
CA ILE A 149 -3.12 16.75 -7.16
C ILE A 149 -3.08 16.62 -8.69
N SER A 150 -2.25 17.42 -9.37
CA SER A 150 -1.90 17.22 -10.79
C SER A 150 -0.66 16.33 -10.88
N ALA A 151 -0.69 15.30 -11.73
CA ALA A 151 0.40 14.32 -11.84
C ALA A 151 1.74 14.95 -12.26
N ALA A 152 1.70 16.12 -12.93
CA ALA A 152 2.90 16.87 -13.31
C ALA A 152 3.59 17.56 -12.12
N ASP A 153 2.88 17.79 -11.01
CA ASP A 153 3.39 18.56 -9.86
C ASP A 153 3.91 17.68 -8.70
N ASN A 154 3.96 16.36 -8.90
CA ASN A 154 4.27 15.39 -7.84
C ASN A 154 5.50 14.52 -8.13
N GLU A 155 6.34 14.96 -9.07
CA GLU A 155 7.62 14.33 -9.36
C GLU A 155 8.75 14.99 -8.55
N TYR A 156 9.62 14.18 -7.95
CA TYR A 156 10.71 14.65 -7.10
C TYR A 156 12.00 13.87 -7.34
N LYS A 157 13.11 14.50 -7.00
CA LYS A 157 14.43 13.86 -6.87
C LYS A 157 14.80 13.66 -5.41
N THR A 158 15.43 12.53 -5.13
CA THR A 158 16.00 12.23 -3.81
C THR A 158 17.51 12.51 -3.76
N ALA A 159 18.07 12.54 -2.55
CA ALA A 159 19.50 12.71 -2.31
C ALA A 159 20.35 11.60 -2.98
N SER A 160 19.77 10.41 -3.15
CA SER A 160 20.39 9.32 -3.91
C SER A 160 20.08 9.37 -5.42
N ASN A 161 19.60 10.50 -5.94
CA ASN A 161 19.24 10.72 -7.35
C ASN A 161 18.14 9.79 -7.90
N ARG A 162 17.20 9.36 -7.05
CA ARG A 162 16.01 8.61 -7.50
C ARG A 162 14.94 9.56 -7.97
N THR A 163 14.24 9.23 -9.06
CA THR A 163 12.99 9.90 -9.42
C THR A 163 11.84 9.21 -8.68
N VAL A 164 11.02 10.00 -7.98
CA VAL A 164 9.84 9.51 -7.27
C VAL A 164 8.59 10.28 -7.67
N LEU A 165 7.47 9.57 -7.79
CA LEU A 165 6.14 10.13 -7.99
C LEU A 165 5.33 9.97 -6.71
N SER A 166 4.89 11.07 -6.10
CA SER A 166 3.98 11.01 -4.96
C SER A 166 2.54 10.73 -5.39
N LEU A 167 1.88 9.76 -4.74
CA LEU A 167 0.49 9.37 -5.03
C LEU A 167 -0.54 10.00 -4.08
N THR A 168 -0.08 10.58 -2.98
CA THR A 168 -0.94 11.02 -1.86
C THR A 168 -0.90 12.53 -1.62
N GLY A 169 -0.14 13.27 -2.42
CA GLY A 169 -0.03 14.73 -2.34
C GLY A 169 1.40 15.23 -2.49
N PRO A 170 1.59 16.56 -2.52
CA PRO A 170 2.91 17.15 -2.68
C PRO A 170 3.81 16.81 -1.48
N LEU A 171 5.11 16.68 -1.76
CA LEU A 171 6.18 16.48 -0.78
C LEU A 171 7.04 17.75 -0.68
N ALA A 172 7.52 18.07 0.53
CA ALA A 172 8.48 19.14 0.74
C ALA A 172 9.94 18.66 0.62
N VAL A 173 10.83 19.57 0.21
CA VAL A 173 12.28 19.36 0.30
C VAL A 173 12.68 19.13 1.75
N GLY A 174 13.49 18.11 2.00
CA GLY A 174 13.88 17.66 3.34
C GLY A 174 12.99 16.55 3.91
N GLU A 175 11.83 16.26 3.31
CA GLU A 175 11.03 15.11 3.70
C GLU A 175 11.76 13.78 3.44
N LYS A 176 11.50 12.80 4.30
CA LYS A 176 12.10 11.48 4.21
C LYS A 176 11.12 10.48 3.62
N ILE A 177 11.60 9.69 2.66
CA ILE A 177 10.89 8.51 2.16
C ILE A 177 11.60 7.26 2.68
N PHE A 178 10.82 6.24 3.05
CA PHE A 178 11.37 4.93 3.38
C PHE A 178 11.44 4.07 2.13
N ILE A 179 12.61 3.51 1.84
CA ILE A 179 12.87 2.59 0.73
C ILE A 179 13.08 1.21 1.34
N PRO A 180 12.10 0.29 1.22
CA PRO A 180 12.23 -1.07 1.72
C PRO A 180 13.40 -1.80 1.05
N ASN A 181 14.14 -2.58 1.82
CA ASN A 181 15.12 -3.53 1.31
C ASN A 181 14.38 -4.73 0.73
N GLU A 182 14.35 -4.89 -0.60
CA GLU A 182 13.61 -5.98 -1.26
C GLU A 182 14.06 -7.39 -0.83
N SER A 183 15.26 -7.53 -0.27
CA SER A 183 15.80 -8.79 0.23
C SER A 183 15.69 -8.97 1.75
N TRP A 184 14.95 -8.13 2.47
CA TRP A 184 14.84 -8.27 3.93
C TRP A 184 14.29 -9.66 4.34
N GLN A 185 13.42 -10.25 3.52
CA GLN A 185 12.84 -11.57 3.75
C GLN A 185 13.87 -12.71 3.68
N THR A 186 15.02 -12.50 3.04
CA THR A 186 16.11 -13.49 2.99
C THR A 186 17.08 -13.36 4.16
N ASN A 187 16.90 -12.38 5.05
CA ASN A 187 17.67 -12.30 6.30
C ASN A 187 17.43 -13.58 7.12
N PRO A 188 18.46 -14.24 7.65
CA PRO A 188 18.31 -15.51 8.37
C PRO A 188 17.27 -15.48 9.51
N GLN A 189 17.16 -14.37 10.23
CA GLN A 189 16.20 -14.22 11.33
C GLN A 189 14.76 -14.12 10.81
N ALA A 190 14.55 -13.34 9.75
CA ALA A 190 13.23 -13.21 9.11
C ALA A 190 12.84 -14.51 8.40
N ALA A 191 13.77 -15.12 7.67
CA ALA A 191 13.57 -16.37 6.95
C ALA A 191 13.18 -17.52 7.88
N ALA A 192 13.76 -17.58 9.09
CA ALA A 192 13.40 -18.58 10.10
C ALA A 192 11.93 -18.48 10.54
N VAL A 193 11.41 -17.26 10.73
CA VAL A 193 10.00 -17.02 11.07
C VAL A 193 9.11 -17.36 9.88
N LEU A 194 9.46 -16.90 8.67
CA LEU A 194 8.69 -17.17 7.46
C LEU A 194 8.62 -18.66 7.11
N ALA A 195 9.68 -19.42 7.40
CA ALA A 195 9.72 -20.87 7.19
C ALA A 195 8.82 -21.65 8.17
N GLN A 196 8.59 -21.13 9.38
CA GLN A 196 7.70 -21.75 10.37
C GLN A 196 6.21 -21.59 9.99
N ASP A 197 5.87 -20.55 9.22
CA ASP A 197 4.50 -20.25 8.77
C ASP A 197 4.04 -21.09 7.56
N ILE A 198 4.88 -22.01 7.05
CA ILE A 198 4.54 -22.89 5.92
C ILE A 198 3.36 -23.83 6.25
N SER A 199 2.99 -24.00 7.53
CA SER A 199 1.83 -24.82 7.94
C SER A 199 0.48 -24.10 7.92
N LEU A 200 0.44 -22.79 7.61
CA LEU A 200 -0.79 -21.99 7.53
C LEU A 200 -1.03 -21.42 6.13
N ASP A 201 -0.72 -22.21 5.08
CA ASP A 201 -1.33 -22.07 3.74
C ASP A 201 -2.84 -22.43 3.77
N GLY A 202 -3.56 -21.91 4.77
CA GLY A 202 -4.99 -21.73 4.66
C GLY A 202 -5.30 -20.75 3.51
N PRO A 203 -6.54 -20.73 2.99
CA PRO A 203 -6.97 -19.94 1.83
C PRO A 203 -6.93 -18.41 2.03
N ASN A 204 -6.23 -17.92 3.05
CA ASN A 204 -6.11 -16.49 3.37
C ASN A 204 -5.01 -15.85 2.52
N ASP A 205 -5.41 -15.63 1.28
CA ASP A 205 -4.74 -15.01 0.14
C ASP A 205 -4.64 -13.48 0.31
N ASP A 206 -4.00 -13.03 1.39
CA ASP A 206 -3.94 -11.62 1.75
C ASP A 206 -2.64 -10.95 1.26
N CYS A 207 -2.79 -9.91 0.41
CA CYS A 207 -1.69 -9.07 -0.09
C CYS A 207 -1.15 -8.08 0.95
N THR A 208 -1.81 -7.96 2.10
CA THR A 208 -1.32 -7.15 3.20
C THR A 208 -0.49 -8.01 4.14
N GLY A 209 0.78 -7.64 4.35
CA GLY A 209 1.71 -8.16 5.35
C GLY A 209 1.11 -9.23 6.26
N ARG A 210 1.30 -10.51 5.90
CA ARG A 210 0.81 -11.65 6.70
C ARG A 210 1.30 -11.51 8.15
N ALA A 211 0.61 -12.11 9.11
CA ALA A 211 1.04 -12.11 10.51
C ALA A 211 2.52 -12.52 10.65
N ALA A 212 2.95 -13.55 9.91
CA ALA A 212 4.34 -13.96 9.85
C ALA A 212 5.28 -12.95 9.17
N GLN A 213 4.84 -12.21 8.15
CA GLN A 213 5.67 -11.13 7.57
C GLN A 213 5.85 -9.98 8.55
N ILE A 214 4.80 -9.64 9.31
CA ILE A 214 4.88 -8.65 10.38
C ILE A 214 5.83 -9.13 11.48
N GLU A 215 5.68 -10.38 11.93
CA GLU A 215 6.55 -10.96 12.96
C GLU A 215 8.01 -11.05 12.50
N ALA A 216 8.24 -11.51 11.26
CA ALA A 216 9.56 -11.64 10.66
C ALA A 216 10.24 -10.27 10.52
N ALA A 217 9.52 -9.26 10.02
CA ALA A 217 10.02 -7.90 9.96
C ALA A 217 10.36 -7.37 11.37
N GLY A 218 9.54 -7.73 12.37
CA GLY A 218 9.75 -7.41 13.78
C GLY A 218 11.05 -7.93 14.38
N LYS A 219 11.73 -8.89 13.75
CA LYS A 219 13.04 -9.39 14.19
C LYS A 219 14.21 -8.52 13.71
N LEU A 220 13.99 -7.65 12.74
CA LEU A 220 15.03 -6.90 12.06
C LEU A 220 15.11 -5.46 12.57
N SER A 221 16.31 -4.88 12.52
CA SER A 221 16.52 -3.46 12.71
C SER A 221 15.97 -2.65 11.53
N VAL A 222 15.72 -1.35 11.74
CA VAL A 222 15.23 -0.47 10.67
C VAL A 222 16.18 -0.46 9.47
N GLY A 223 17.50 -0.50 9.70
CA GLY A 223 18.51 -0.54 8.63
C GLY A 223 18.53 -1.84 7.82
N GLU A 224 18.10 -2.96 8.41
CA GLU A 224 17.94 -4.24 7.69
C GLU A 224 16.64 -4.27 6.87
N LEU A 225 15.60 -3.58 7.34
CA LEU A 225 14.30 -3.47 6.68
C LEU A 225 14.31 -2.51 5.50
N GLY A 226 15.21 -1.53 5.51
CA GLY A 226 15.30 -0.53 4.46
C GLY A 226 16.12 0.68 4.88
N VAL A 227 16.06 1.71 4.04
CA VAL A 227 16.80 2.96 4.25
C VAL A 227 15.87 4.14 4.06
N TYR A 228 16.16 5.24 4.76
CA TYR A 228 15.51 6.52 4.48
C TYR A 228 16.32 7.28 3.44
N ASP A 229 15.63 7.83 2.45
CA ASP A 229 16.16 8.76 1.46
C ASP A 229 15.45 10.11 1.63
N THR A 230 16.09 11.20 1.21
CA THR A 230 15.57 12.56 1.45
C THR A 230 15.18 13.23 0.14
N ILE A 231 14.03 13.88 0.08
CA ILE A 231 13.61 14.71 -1.04
C ILE A 231 14.53 15.94 -1.11
N VAL A 232 15.15 16.18 -2.26
CA VAL A 232 16.07 17.32 -2.45
C VAL A 232 15.55 18.34 -3.45
N GLN A 233 14.63 17.95 -4.33
CA GLN A 233 14.16 18.81 -5.40
C GLN A 233 12.80 18.31 -5.95
N ALA A 234 11.90 19.24 -6.27
CA ALA A 234 10.76 19.00 -7.15
C ALA A 234 11.20 19.10 -8.62
N VAL A 235 10.71 18.20 -9.47
CA VAL A 235 11.09 18.10 -10.89
C VAL A 235 10.16 18.92 -11.77
#